data_AF-A0A1R3RFZ3-F1
#
_entry.id   AF-A0A1R3RFZ3-F1
#
_cell.length_a   1.000
_cell.length_b   1.000
_cell.length_c   1.000
_cell.angle_alpha   90.00
_cell.angle_beta   90.00
_cell.angle_gamma   90.00
#
_symmetry.space_group_name_H-M   'P 1'
#
loop_
_entity.id
_entity.type
_entity.pdbx_description
1 polymer ?
#
loop_
_entity_poly.entity_id
_entity_poly.type
_entity_poly.pdbx_seq_one_letter_code
_entity_poly.pdbx_strand_id
1 'polypeptide(L)'
;MSYIPPGWTEQRLRAATVEDLRQVPQERLHEIDDGVIEDVEARQVICRAQQNEHRRLERERRGLPPAPPKPLFEEPVDAVVQLVERNGFDDFGFIVFRADYSDEEYWDKWQEQFIKRLDDSLAQASGGQKIEEKLLTPIFDDSDLQGAGFEQIQEAFESYHENEGVPPGLDVGMCLVVDKTAMESLLNPVAGEEPWVIAMDLSFDYSSEVPEGEYPGYFRVAVDSVIPEFYPFVSIMTPPELWASADPIWVSAY
;
A
#
# COMPACT_ATOMS: atom_id res chain seq x y z
N MET A 1 -20.81 34.21 -1.99
CA MET A 1 -19.78 35.08 -1.40
C MET A 1 -18.87 34.18 -0.60
N SER A 2 -17.59 34.12 -0.94
CA SER A 2 -16.60 33.32 -0.21
C SER A 2 -16.40 33.91 1.19
N TYR A 3 -16.30 33.07 2.22
CA TYR A 3 -15.94 33.52 3.56
C TYR A 3 -14.51 34.08 3.56
N ILE A 4 -14.35 35.29 4.11
CA ILE A 4 -13.03 35.89 4.34
C ILE A 4 -12.82 35.93 5.86
N PRO A 5 -11.76 35.29 6.39
CA PRO A 5 -11.48 35.32 7.82
C PRO A 5 -11.38 36.75 8.39
N PRO A 6 -11.82 37.00 9.63
CA PRO A 6 -11.72 38.32 10.24
C PRO A 6 -10.29 38.87 10.21
N GLY A 7 -10.14 40.09 9.69
CA GLY A 7 -8.83 40.73 9.56
C GLY A 7 -8.00 40.29 8.34
N TRP A 8 -8.56 39.48 7.45
CA TRP A 8 -7.93 39.14 6.17
C TRP A 8 -8.49 40.01 5.04
N THR A 9 -7.64 40.27 4.05
CA THR A 9 -8.04 40.85 2.76
C THR A 9 -8.19 39.73 1.73
N GLU A 10 -8.91 39.97 0.63
CA GLU A 10 -9.00 39.02 -0.48
C GLU A 10 -7.61 38.63 -1.01
N GLN A 11 -6.68 39.60 -1.08
CA GLN A 11 -5.30 39.34 -1.49
C GLN A 11 -4.57 38.42 -0.51
N ARG A 12 -4.78 38.59 0.81
CA ARG A 12 -4.22 37.69 1.81
C ARG A 12 -4.82 36.30 1.72
N LEU A 13 -6.12 36.19 1.51
CA LEU A 13 -6.80 34.91 1.33
C LEU A 13 -6.28 34.17 0.08
N ARG A 14 -6.07 34.89 -1.01
CA ARG A 14 -5.54 34.33 -2.25
C ARG A 14 -4.13 33.76 -2.11
N ALA A 15 -3.27 34.44 -1.35
CA ALA A 15 -1.90 34.00 -1.07
C ALA A 15 -1.76 33.18 0.22
N ALA A 16 -2.87 32.68 0.79
CA ALA A 16 -2.85 31.97 2.06
C ALA A 16 -2.14 30.62 1.95
N THR A 17 -1.27 30.34 2.92
CA THR A 17 -0.59 29.04 3.07
C THR A 17 -1.36 28.11 4.02
N VAL A 18 -0.94 26.84 4.10
CA VAL A 18 -1.47 25.86 5.09
C VAL A 18 -1.38 26.42 6.51
N GLU A 19 -0.27 27.07 6.87
CA GLU A 19 -0.06 27.66 8.20
C GLU A 19 -0.99 28.85 8.47
N ASP A 20 -1.27 29.67 7.45
CA ASP A 20 -2.27 30.73 7.57
C ASP A 20 -3.66 30.14 7.85
N LEU A 21 -4.02 29.04 7.16
CA LEU A 21 -5.30 28.36 7.37
C LEU A 21 -5.43 27.71 8.75
N ARG A 22 -4.34 27.30 9.41
CA ARG A 22 -4.37 26.81 10.80
C ARG A 22 -4.87 27.86 11.80
N GLN A 23 -4.75 29.14 11.46
CA GLN A 23 -5.25 30.25 12.27
C GLN A 23 -6.74 30.52 12.08
N VAL A 24 -7.36 29.89 11.08
CA VAL A 24 -8.81 30.01 10.80
C VAL A 24 -9.55 28.94 11.59
N PRO A 25 -10.69 29.27 12.25
CA PRO A 25 -11.51 28.26 12.92
C PRO A 25 -11.89 27.13 11.96
N GLN A 26 -11.61 25.88 12.35
CA GLN A 26 -11.76 24.71 11.50
C GLN A 26 -13.17 24.57 10.91
N GLU A 27 -14.18 24.88 11.73
CA GLU A 27 -15.60 24.84 11.38
C GLU A 27 -16.00 25.88 10.32
N ARG A 28 -15.15 26.86 10.01
CA ARG A 28 -15.39 27.89 8.99
C ARG A 28 -14.62 27.65 7.70
N LEU A 29 -13.66 26.74 7.68
CA LEU A 29 -12.81 26.48 6.50
C LEU A 29 -13.64 26.04 5.28
N HIS A 30 -14.72 25.28 5.51
CA HIS A 30 -15.59 24.82 4.43
C HIS A 30 -16.39 25.95 3.74
N GLU A 31 -16.42 27.15 4.33
CA GLU A 31 -17.10 28.32 3.77
C GLU A 31 -16.19 29.13 2.81
N ILE A 32 -14.89 28.81 2.77
CA ILE A 32 -13.92 29.42 1.86
C ILE A 32 -14.08 28.77 0.48
N ASP A 33 -14.14 29.60 -0.55
CA ASP A 33 -14.03 29.19 -1.95
C ASP A 33 -12.59 28.76 -2.24
N ASP A 34 -12.37 27.47 -2.51
CA ASP A 34 -11.05 26.91 -2.80
C ASP A 34 -10.46 27.50 -4.10
N GLY A 35 -11.32 27.94 -5.04
CA GLY A 35 -10.92 28.55 -6.30
C GLY A 35 -10.23 29.90 -6.15
N VAL A 36 -10.30 30.53 -4.97
CA VAL A 36 -9.59 31.79 -4.72
C VAL A 36 -8.19 31.62 -4.16
N ILE A 37 -7.81 30.45 -3.63
CA ILE A 37 -6.50 30.17 -3.04
C ILE A 37 -5.52 29.74 -4.14
N GLU A 38 -4.36 30.39 -4.23
CA GLU A 38 -3.32 30.08 -5.22
C GLU A 38 -2.42 28.91 -4.79
N ASP A 39 -2.14 28.79 -3.49
CA ASP A 39 -1.34 27.71 -2.93
C ASP A 39 -2.08 26.37 -3.02
N VAL A 40 -1.42 25.37 -3.62
CA VAL A 40 -2.04 24.08 -3.95
C VAL A 40 -2.36 23.28 -2.68
N GLU A 41 -1.47 23.29 -1.70
CA GLU A 41 -1.66 22.53 -0.45
C GLU A 41 -2.75 23.16 0.42
N ALA A 42 -2.74 24.49 0.55
CA ALA A 42 -3.79 25.24 1.23
C ALA A 42 -5.16 25.01 0.56
N ARG A 43 -5.21 24.95 -0.77
CA ARG A 43 -6.43 24.61 -1.51
C ARG A 43 -6.93 23.20 -1.14
N GLN A 44 -6.04 22.21 -1.02
CA GLN A 44 -6.43 20.86 -0.61
C GLN A 44 -7.07 20.83 0.79
N VAL A 45 -6.56 21.63 1.73
CA VAL A 45 -7.15 21.77 3.08
C VAL A 45 -8.59 22.26 3.00
N ILE A 46 -8.88 23.28 2.17
CA ILE A 46 -10.23 23.80 1.97
C ILE A 46 -11.13 22.76 1.30
N CYS A 47 -10.66 22.08 0.25
CA CYS A 47 -11.41 21.02 -0.42
C CYS A 47 -11.79 19.90 0.58
N ARG A 48 -10.86 19.48 1.45
CA ARG A 48 -11.14 18.49 2.51
C ARG A 48 -12.18 19.01 3.51
N ALA A 49 -12.11 20.29 3.89
CA ALA A 49 -13.09 20.91 4.77
C ALA A 49 -14.51 20.88 4.18
N GLN A 50 -14.63 21.27 2.90
CA GLN A 50 -15.89 21.22 2.16
C GLN A 50 -16.44 19.79 2.03
N GLN A 51 -15.58 18.81 1.72
CA GLN A 51 -15.97 17.39 1.65
C GLN A 51 -16.44 16.83 3.00
N ASN A 52 -15.74 17.16 4.09
CA ASN A 52 -16.11 16.76 5.44
C ASN A 52 -17.49 17.32 5.82
N GLU A 53 -17.75 18.60 5.52
CA GLU A 53 -19.05 19.22 5.79
C GLU A 53 -20.16 18.61 4.93
N HIS A 54 -19.91 18.38 3.65
CA HIS A 54 -20.86 17.70 2.77
C HIS A 54 -21.22 16.31 3.29
N ARG A 55 -20.23 15.53 3.73
CA ARG A 55 -20.42 14.21 4.34
C ARG A 55 -21.22 14.30 5.64
N ARG A 56 -20.98 15.32 6.48
CA ARG A 56 -21.72 15.56 7.72
C ARG A 56 -23.21 15.81 7.43
N LEU A 57 -23.50 16.73 6.53
CA LEU A 57 -24.87 17.08 6.13
C LEU A 57 -25.62 15.91 5.49
N GLU A 58 -24.96 15.12 4.64
CA GLU A 58 -25.59 13.96 4.01
C GLU A 58 -25.92 12.86 5.03
N ARG A 59 -25.07 12.66 6.05
CA ARG A 59 -25.35 11.71 7.13
C ARG A 59 -26.50 12.16 8.02
N GLU A 60 -26.55 13.45 8.35
CA GLU A 60 -27.66 14.08 9.07
C GLU A 60 -28.98 13.88 8.30
N ARG A 61 -28.98 14.14 6.99
CA ARG A 61 -30.14 13.89 6.11
C ARG A 61 -30.61 12.43 6.13
N ARG A 62 -29.68 11.49 6.27
CA ARG A 62 -29.96 10.05 6.32
C ARG A 62 -30.24 9.52 7.74
N GLY A 63 -30.24 10.37 8.77
CA GLY A 63 -30.40 9.95 10.16
C GLY A 63 -29.28 9.06 10.68
N LEU A 64 -28.09 9.11 10.07
CA LEU A 64 -26.92 8.34 10.47
C LEU A 64 -26.15 9.08 11.58
N PRO A 65 -25.44 8.36 12.48
CA PRO A 65 -24.62 9.00 13.50
C PRO A 65 -23.54 9.88 12.87
N PRO A 66 -23.09 10.96 13.54
CA PRO A 66 -22.06 11.85 13.01
C PRO A 66 -20.77 11.07 12.69
N ALA A 67 -20.14 11.36 11.55
CA ALA A 67 -18.86 10.77 11.22
C ALA A 67 -17.76 11.37 12.11
N PRO A 68 -16.74 10.60 12.50
CA PRO A 68 -15.54 11.16 13.11
C PRO A 68 -14.95 12.24 12.19
N PRO A 69 -14.52 13.39 12.73
CA PRO A 69 -13.88 14.43 11.92
C PRO A 69 -12.57 13.89 11.35
N LYS A 70 -12.42 13.95 10.02
CA LYS A 70 -11.11 13.70 9.41
C LYS A 70 -10.21 14.91 9.65
N PRO A 71 -8.96 14.73 10.12
CA PRO A 71 -8.04 15.84 10.32
C PRO A 71 -7.78 16.56 8.99
N LEU A 72 -7.87 17.90 8.99
CA LEU A 72 -7.75 18.72 7.78
C LEU A 72 -6.30 19.08 7.45
N PHE A 73 -5.48 19.22 8.49
CA PHE A 73 -4.11 19.72 8.43
C PHE A 73 -3.06 18.64 8.69
N GLU A 74 -3.50 17.41 8.88
CA GLU A 74 -2.60 16.26 8.88
C GLU A 74 -2.40 15.86 7.43
N GLU A 75 -1.14 15.56 7.08
CA GLU A 75 -0.87 14.91 5.81
C GLU A 75 -1.71 13.64 5.71
N PRO A 76 -2.25 13.33 4.52
CA PRO A 76 -2.93 12.07 4.32
C PRO A 76 -1.88 10.99 4.55
N VAL A 77 -1.91 10.38 5.73
CA VAL A 77 -1.05 9.26 6.08
C VAL A 77 -1.36 8.15 5.10
N ASP A 78 -0.33 7.56 4.48
CA ASP A 78 -0.57 6.52 3.48
C ASP A 78 -1.30 5.31 4.06
N ALA A 79 -2.01 4.59 3.20
CA ALA A 79 -2.89 3.49 3.61
C ALA A 79 -2.13 2.43 4.43
N VAL A 80 -0.88 2.13 4.06
CA VAL A 80 -0.01 1.21 4.80
C VAL A 80 0.24 1.68 6.23
N VAL A 81 0.55 2.96 6.43
CA VAL A 81 0.83 3.52 7.75
C VAL A 81 -0.42 3.52 8.61
N GLN A 82 -1.57 3.91 8.05
CA GLN A 82 -2.85 3.83 8.77
C GLN A 82 -3.17 2.39 9.18
N LEU A 83 -2.94 1.41 8.29
CA LEU A 83 -3.22 0.01 8.56
C LEU A 83 -2.33 -0.53 9.69
N VAL A 84 -1.02 -0.28 9.62
CA VAL A 84 -0.04 -0.74 10.61
C VAL A 84 -0.31 -0.10 11.98
N GLU A 85 -0.50 1.22 12.04
CA GLU A 85 -0.78 1.92 13.30
C GLU A 85 -2.13 1.51 13.90
N ARG A 86 -3.18 1.36 13.07
CA ARG A 86 -4.52 1.01 13.55
C ARG A 86 -4.59 -0.40 14.13
N ASN A 87 -3.91 -1.35 13.52
CA ASN A 87 -3.87 -2.73 14.02
C ASN A 87 -2.82 -2.92 15.11
N GLY A 88 -1.92 -1.95 15.30
CA GLY A 88 -0.85 -2.04 16.29
C GLY A 88 0.14 -3.15 15.96
N PHE A 89 0.44 -3.36 14.66
CA PHE A 89 1.42 -4.36 14.26
C PHE A 89 2.83 -3.93 14.72
N ASP A 90 3.55 -4.86 15.34
CA ASP A 90 4.96 -4.71 15.68
C ASP A 90 5.84 -5.10 14.49
N ASP A 91 5.43 -6.13 13.74
CA ASP A 91 6.02 -6.57 12.48
C ASP A 91 4.95 -6.62 11.38
N PHE A 92 5.27 -6.16 10.17
CA PHE A 92 4.37 -6.25 9.02
C PHE A 92 5.13 -6.45 7.70
N GLY A 93 4.48 -7.10 6.73
CA GLY A 93 5.05 -7.31 5.41
C GLY A 93 4.60 -8.63 4.80
N PHE A 94 5.46 -9.26 4.01
CA PHE A 94 5.19 -10.55 3.38
C PHE A 94 6.34 -11.52 3.65
N ILE A 95 6.01 -12.80 3.78
CA ILE A 95 7.00 -13.87 3.73
C ILE A 95 7.38 -14.10 2.27
N VAL A 96 8.68 -14.18 2.01
CA VAL A 96 9.26 -14.36 0.68
C VAL A 96 9.81 -15.77 0.55
N PHE A 97 9.39 -16.51 -0.46
CA PHE A 97 9.92 -17.83 -0.79
C PHE A 97 10.84 -17.75 -2.00
N ARG A 98 12.08 -18.19 -1.81
CA ARG A 98 13.02 -18.39 -2.91
C ARG A 98 12.71 -19.71 -3.60
N ALA A 99 12.49 -19.67 -4.91
CA ALA A 99 12.20 -20.84 -5.75
C ALA A 99 13.31 -21.17 -6.76
N ASP A 100 14.32 -20.31 -6.89
CA ASP A 100 15.51 -20.57 -7.71
C ASP A 100 16.81 -20.37 -6.92
N TYR A 101 17.61 -21.43 -6.93
CA TYR A 101 18.90 -21.62 -6.26
C TYR A 101 20.01 -21.90 -7.28
N SER A 102 19.80 -21.48 -8.54
CA SER A 102 20.75 -21.79 -9.61
C SER A 102 22.03 -20.95 -9.54
N ASP A 103 21.98 -19.78 -8.89
CA ASP A 103 23.09 -18.83 -8.78
C ASP A 103 22.98 -18.01 -7.48
N GLU A 104 23.83 -18.33 -6.50
CA GLU A 104 23.87 -17.63 -5.19
C GLU A 104 24.35 -16.18 -5.31
N GLU A 105 25.32 -15.88 -6.18
CA GLU A 105 25.81 -14.50 -6.34
C GLU A 105 24.72 -13.62 -6.97
N TYR A 106 23.92 -14.21 -7.86
CA TYR A 106 22.78 -13.55 -8.45
C TYR A 106 21.65 -13.35 -7.43
N TRP A 107 21.39 -14.34 -6.58
CA TRP A 107 20.45 -14.23 -5.47
C TRP A 107 20.82 -13.13 -4.47
N ASP A 108 22.08 -13.08 -4.03
CA ASP A 108 22.57 -12.06 -3.09
C ASP A 108 22.32 -10.64 -3.63
N LYS A 109 22.63 -10.42 -4.92
CA LYS A 109 22.35 -9.14 -5.60
C LYS A 109 20.87 -8.84 -5.68
N TRP A 110 20.05 -9.85 -5.94
CA TRP A 110 18.60 -9.69 -6.00
C TRP A 110 18.06 -9.26 -4.64
N GLN A 111 18.45 -9.96 -3.56
CA GLN A 111 18.02 -9.67 -2.20
C GLN A 111 18.40 -8.25 -1.78
N GLU A 112 19.65 -7.83 -2.04
CA GLU A 112 20.10 -6.47 -1.75
C GLU A 112 19.27 -5.40 -2.49
N GLN A 113 18.99 -5.60 -3.78
CA GLN A 113 18.19 -4.66 -4.57
C GLN A 113 16.71 -4.66 -4.17
N PHE A 114 16.18 -5.82 -3.81
CA PHE A 114 14.79 -5.99 -3.41
C PHE A 114 14.54 -5.25 -2.10
N ILE A 115 15.31 -5.54 -1.05
CA ILE A 115 15.19 -4.88 0.26
C ILE A 115 15.34 -3.38 0.11
N LYS A 116 16.37 -2.92 -0.63
CA LYS A 116 16.58 -1.49 -0.87
C LYS A 116 15.35 -0.82 -1.51
N ARG A 117 14.69 -1.47 -2.47
CA ARG A 117 13.48 -0.92 -3.10
C ARG A 117 12.28 -0.89 -2.17
N LEU A 118 12.13 -1.88 -1.29
CA LEU A 118 11.10 -1.84 -0.27
C LEU A 118 11.33 -0.67 0.70
N ASP A 119 12.57 -0.47 1.14
CA ASP A 119 12.95 0.66 2.00
C ASP A 119 12.72 2.00 1.28
N ASP A 120 13.19 2.14 0.04
CA ASP A 120 13.04 3.35 -0.76
C ASP A 120 11.55 3.68 -1.02
N SER A 121 10.72 2.66 -1.29
CA SER A 121 9.27 2.85 -1.53
C SER A 121 8.52 3.21 -0.25
N LEU A 122 8.86 2.59 0.89
CA LEU A 122 8.27 2.94 2.19
C LEU A 122 8.72 4.34 2.64
N ALA A 123 9.97 4.71 2.41
CA ALA A 123 10.49 6.05 2.74
C ALA A 123 9.80 7.17 1.94
N GLN A 124 9.27 6.85 0.75
CA GLN A 124 8.48 7.77 -0.06
C GLN A 124 7.02 7.89 0.41
N ALA A 125 6.52 6.93 1.18
CA ALA A 125 5.17 6.97 1.73
C ALA A 125 5.03 8.04 2.83
N SER A 126 3.95 8.81 2.81
CA SER A 126 3.63 9.81 3.83
C SER A 126 3.43 9.14 5.18
N GLY A 127 4.37 9.40 6.09
CA GLY A 127 4.42 8.78 7.42
C GLY A 127 5.18 7.44 7.49
N GLY A 128 5.77 6.97 6.38
CA GLY A 128 6.48 5.69 6.31
C GLY A 128 7.60 5.53 7.33
N GLN A 129 8.33 6.61 7.64
CA GLN A 129 9.36 6.66 8.69
C GLN A 129 8.87 6.20 10.07
N LYS A 130 7.56 6.28 10.37
CA LYS A 130 7.00 5.83 11.65
C LYS A 130 6.92 4.31 11.78
N ILE A 131 6.91 3.61 10.64
CA ILE A 131 6.72 2.17 10.56
C ILE A 131 7.90 1.48 9.87
N GLU A 132 8.92 2.22 9.43
CA GLU A 132 10.11 1.69 8.77
C GLU A 132 10.78 0.57 9.57
N GLU A 133 10.97 0.76 10.88
CA GLU A 133 11.57 -0.26 11.77
C GLU A 133 10.68 -1.50 11.99
N LYS A 134 9.42 -1.45 11.55
CA LYS A 134 8.45 -2.55 11.68
C LYS A 134 8.32 -3.38 10.41
N LEU A 135 8.90 -2.93 9.30
CA LEU A 135 8.86 -3.66 8.05
C LEU A 135 9.68 -4.94 8.21
N LEU A 136 9.02 -6.08 8.04
CA LEU A 136 9.62 -7.40 8.14
C LEU A 136 9.23 -8.22 6.91
N THR A 137 10.24 -8.64 6.15
CA THR A 137 10.08 -9.54 5.00
C THR A 137 11.00 -10.75 5.16
N PRO A 138 10.62 -11.76 5.96
CA PRO A 138 11.41 -12.96 6.17
C PRO A 138 11.56 -13.70 4.84
N ILE A 139 12.79 -14.06 4.53
CA ILE A 139 13.11 -14.86 3.35
C ILE A 139 13.25 -16.30 3.81
N PHE A 140 12.40 -17.16 3.29
CA PHE A 140 12.48 -18.60 3.45
C PHE A 140 13.43 -19.17 2.40
N ASP A 141 14.62 -19.54 2.85
CA ASP A 141 15.74 -20.05 2.05
C ASP A 141 15.93 -21.55 2.37
N ASP A 142 15.29 -22.39 1.57
CA ASP A 142 15.36 -23.85 1.67
C ASP A 142 15.63 -24.43 0.28
N SER A 143 16.82 -24.99 0.08
CA SER A 143 17.24 -25.55 -1.20
C SER A 143 16.33 -26.67 -1.72
N ASP A 144 15.53 -27.30 -0.85
CA ASP A 144 14.54 -28.29 -1.26
C ASP A 144 13.39 -27.66 -2.10
N LEU A 145 13.26 -26.34 -2.07
CA LEU A 145 12.31 -25.56 -2.90
C LEU A 145 12.83 -25.24 -4.31
N GLN A 146 14.00 -25.75 -4.72
CA GLN A 146 14.51 -25.56 -6.08
C GLN A 146 13.51 -26.06 -7.13
N GLY A 147 12.93 -25.14 -7.89
CA GLY A 147 11.93 -25.45 -8.91
C GLY A 147 10.61 -25.97 -8.33
N ALA A 148 10.33 -25.68 -7.06
CA ALA A 148 9.07 -26.03 -6.42
C ALA A 148 7.88 -25.35 -7.11
N GLY A 149 6.78 -26.09 -7.24
CA GLY A 149 5.49 -25.52 -7.64
C GLY A 149 4.81 -24.76 -6.49
N PHE A 150 3.74 -24.03 -6.80
CA PHE A 150 2.99 -23.26 -5.80
C PHE A 150 2.37 -24.13 -4.70
N GLU A 151 1.93 -25.35 -5.02
CA GLU A 151 1.43 -26.32 -4.03
C GLU A 151 2.50 -26.63 -2.96
N GLN A 152 3.75 -26.87 -3.38
CA GLN A 152 4.85 -27.15 -2.45
C GLN A 152 5.24 -25.94 -1.61
N ILE A 153 5.14 -24.73 -2.18
CA ILE A 153 5.38 -23.48 -1.45
C ILE A 153 4.27 -23.24 -0.42
N GLN A 154 3.02 -23.56 -0.74
CA GLN A 154 1.90 -23.50 0.20
C GLN A 154 2.11 -24.47 1.37
N GLU A 155 2.51 -25.72 1.10
CA GLU A 155 2.88 -26.69 2.15
C GLU A 155 4.03 -26.18 3.04
N ALA A 156 5.05 -25.54 2.43
CA ALA A 156 6.16 -24.94 3.16
C ALA A 156 5.70 -23.78 4.06
N PHE A 157 4.77 -22.95 3.57
CA PHE A 157 4.16 -21.88 4.37
C PHE A 157 3.38 -22.44 5.55
N GLU A 158 2.54 -23.45 5.34
CA GLU A 158 1.77 -24.08 6.43
C GLU A 158 2.71 -24.67 7.50
N SER A 159 3.77 -25.36 7.07
CA SER A 159 4.79 -25.88 7.97
C SER A 159 5.50 -24.77 8.76
N TYR A 160 5.87 -23.67 8.10
CA TYR A 160 6.48 -22.51 8.77
C TYR A 160 5.52 -21.89 9.78
N HIS A 161 4.26 -21.72 9.40
CA HIS A 161 3.21 -21.16 10.24
C HIS A 161 2.93 -22.02 11.49
N GLU A 162 2.94 -23.34 11.36
CA GLU A 162 2.76 -24.25 12.49
C GLU A 162 3.97 -24.31 13.44
N ASN A 163 5.19 -24.22 12.91
CA ASN A 163 6.42 -24.44 13.68
C ASN A 163 6.98 -23.16 14.31
N GLU A 164 7.04 -22.07 13.56
CA GLU A 164 7.64 -20.80 13.99
C GLU A 164 6.60 -19.77 14.43
N GLY A 165 5.40 -19.86 13.85
CA GLY A 165 4.34 -18.88 13.99
C GLY A 165 4.57 -17.69 13.06
N VAL A 166 3.50 -17.23 12.41
CA VAL A 166 3.54 -16.02 11.56
C VAL A 166 3.02 -14.83 12.38
N PRO A 167 3.77 -13.71 12.48
CA PRO A 167 3.25 -12.53 13.12
C PRO A 167 1.98 -12.02 12.41
N PRO A 168 0.99 -11.46 13.12
CA PRO A 168 -0.29 -11.07 12.52
C PRO A 168 -0.18 -10.10 11.34
N GLY A 169 0.85 -9.25 11.30
CA GLY A 169 1.10 -8.34 10.18
C GLY A 169 1.73 -9.00 8.95
N LEU A 170 2.08 -10.29 9.01
CA LEU A 170 2.54 -11.08 7.86
C LEU A 170 1.51 -12.13 7.42
N ASP A 171 0.53 -12.44 8.26
CA ASP A 171 -0.56 -13.36 7.98
C ASP A 171 -1.69 -12.64 7.21
N VAL A 172 -1.39 -12.25 5.97
CA VAL A 172 -2.30 -11.50 5.09
C VAL A 172 -2.94 -12.36 4.00
N GLY A 173 -2.80 -13.69 4.07
CA GLY A 173 -3.35 -14.62 3.09
C GLY A 173 -2.62 -14.67 1.75
N MET A 174 -1.49 -13.95 1.61
CA MET A 174 -0.62 -14.02 0.45
C MET A 174 0.86 -14.08 0.86
N CYS A 175 1.68 -14.71 0.05
CA CYS A 175 3.14 -14.67 0.16
C CYS A 175 3.79 -14.22 -1.14
N LEU A 176 5.07 -13.86 -1.09
CA LEU A 176 5.85 -13.52 -2.28
C LEU A 176 6.68 -14.73 -2.72
N VAL A 177 6.73 -15.00 -4.01
CA VAL A 177 7.54 -16.06 -4.61
C VAL A 177 8.54 -15.44 -5.58
N VAL A 178 9.79 -15.90 -5.49
CA VAL A 178 10.90 -15.40 -6.29
C VAL A 178 11.50 -16.56 -7.06
N ASP A 179 11.05 -16.70 -8.29
CA ASP A 179 11.65 -17.60 -9.27
C ASP A 179 12.72 -16.88 -10.10
N LYS A 180 13.32 -17.61 -11.05
CA LYS A 180 14.31 -17.05 -11.97
C LYS A 180 13.80 -15.83 -12.74
N THR A 181 12.53 -15.81 -13.15
CA THR A 181 11.98 -14.72 -13.96
C THR A 181 11.72 -13.46 -13.13
N ALA A 182 11.29 -13.61 -11.87
CA ALA A 182 11.21 -12.51 -10.91
C ALA A 182 12.62 -11.95 -10.60
N MET A 183 13.63 -12.82 -10.50
CA MET A 183 15.01 -12.36 -10.34
C MET A 183 15.53 -11.56 -11.54
N GLU A 184 15.30 -12.08 -12.74
CA GLU A 184 15.65 -11.41 -14.00
C GLU A 184 14.94 -10.06 -14.16
N SER A 185 13.65 -9.98 -13.78
CA SER A 185 12.87 -8.74 -13.82
C SER A 185 13.52 -7.61 -13.02
N LEU A 186 14.05 -7.93 -11.83
CA LEU A 186 14.66 -6.94 -10.95
C LEU A 186 16.08 -6.55 -11.36
N LEU A 187 16.91 -7.53 -11.71
CA LEU A 187 18.33 -7.33 -11.95
C LEU A 187 18.66 -6.92 -13.40
N ASN A 188 17.80 -7.29 -14.35
CA ASN A 188 17.92 -6.92 -15.76
C ASN A 188 16.63 -6.23 -16.23
N PRO A 189 16.32 -5.02 -15.71
CA PRO A 189 15.06 -4.36 -15.99
C PRO A 189 14.91 -4.03 -17.47
N VAL A 190 13.72 -4.30 -18.00
CA VAL A 190 13.32 -3.94 -19.37
C VAL A 190 12.77 -2.52 -19.34
N ALA A 191 13.22 -1.67 -20.26
CA ALA A 191 12.77 -0.28 -20.30
C ALA A 191 11.25 -0.19 -20.54
N GLY A 192 10.54 0.45 -19.60
CA GLY A 192 9.08 0.61 -19.66
C GLY A 192 8.30 -0.51 -18.96
N GLU A 193 8.98 -1.49 -18.36
CA GLU A 193 8.36 -2.50 -17.50
C GLU A 193 8.86 -2.33 -16.07
N GLU A 194 7.94 -2.34 -15.12
CA GLU A 194 8.28 -2.29 -13.70
C GLU A 194 8.89 -3.63 -13.25
N PRO A 195 9.96 -3.62 -12.44
CA PRO A 195 10.41 -4.82 -11.74
C PRO A 195 9.30 -5.43 -10.90
N TRP A 196 9.17 -6.76 -10.91
CA TRP A 196 8.06 -7.43 -10.24
C TRP A 196 8.48 -8.70 -9.48
N VAL A 197 7.61 -9.10 -8.56
CA VAL A 197 7.63 -10.37 -7.83
C VAL A 197 6.29 -11.08 -7.98
N ILE A 198 6.24 -12.38 -7.70
CA ILE A 198 4.99 -13.15 -7.75
C ILE A 198 4.31 -13.02 -6.39
N ALA A 199 3.06 -12.54 -6.36
CA ALA A 199 2.21 -12.65 -5.20
C ALA A 199 1.32 -13.90 -5.35
N MET A 200 1.43 -14.83 -4.40
CA MET A 200 0.76 -16.13 -4.39
C MET A 200 -0.35 -16.13 -3.32
N ASP A 201 -1.56 -16.56 -3.69
CA ASP A 201 -2.71 -16.70 -2.80
C ASP A 201 -2.65 -18.02 -2.02
N LEU A 202 -2.46 -17.93 -0.71
CA LEU A 202 -2.31 -19.08 0.17
C LEU A 202 -3.62 -19.86 0.40
N SER A 203 -4.76 -19.28 0.00
CA SER A 203 -6.07 -19.92 0.10
C SER A 203 -6.52 -20.61 -1.19
N PHE A 204 -5.73 -20.51 -2.25
CA PHE A 204 -6.04 -21.09 -3.55
C PHE A 204 -5.76 -22.61 -3.58
N ASP A 205 -6.58 -23.35 -4.32
CA ASP A 205 -6.38 -24.79 -4.54
C ASP A 205 -5.49 -25.03 -5.78
N TYR A 206 -4.18 -25.16 -5.57
CA TYR A 206 -3.22 -25.44 -6.64
C TYR A 206 -3.22 -26.89 -7.12
N SER A 207 -3.95 -27.79 -6.47
CA SER A 207 -4.06 -29.19 -6.90
C SER A 207 -5.02 -29.39 -8.10
N SER A 208 -5.84 -28.38 -8.37
CA SER A 208 -6.87 -28.39 -9.41
C SER A 208 -6.43 -27.65 -10.68
N GLU A 209 -6.82 -28.16 -11.85
CA GLU A 209 -6.63 -27.44 -13.12
C GLU A 209 -7.52 -26.19 -13.16
N VAL A 210 -6.91 -25.03 -13.45
CA VAL A 210 -7.61 -23.75 -13.58
C VAL A 210 -7.99 -23.51 -15.03
N PRO A 211 -9.26 -23.25 -15.36
CA PRO A 211 -9.66 -22.87 -16.70
C PRO A 211 -8.94 -21.62 -17.21
N GLU A 212 -8.67 -21.57 -18.53
CA GLU A 212 -8.05 -20.41 -19.15
C GLU A 212 -8.92 -19.14 -18.96
N GLY A 213 -8.32 -18.07 -18.48
CA GLY A 213 -9.00 -16.80 -18.21
C GLY A 213 -9.66 -16.71 -16.83
N GLU A 214 -9.52 -17.73 -15.98
CA GLU A 214 -9.86 -17.65 -14.55
C GLU A 214 -8.64 -17.29 -13.70
N TYR A 215 -8.89 -16.90 -12.45
CA TYR A 215 -7.84 -16.50 -11.51
C TYR A 215 -6.91 -17.68 -11.23
N PRO A 216 -5.61 -17.60 -11.56
CA PRO A 216 -4.70 -18.73 -11.45
C PRO A 216 -4.10 -18.92 -10.05
N GLY A 217 -4.60 -18.20 -9.04
CA GLY A 217 -4.06 -18.22 -7.69
C GLY A 217 -2.82 -17.35 -7.48
N TYR A 218 -2.31 -16.67 -8.51
CA TYR A 218 -1.14 -15.81 -8.38
C TYR A 218 -1.14 -14.70 -9.43
N PHE A 219 -0.35 -13.66 -9.20
CA PHE A 219 -0.10 -12.61 -10.18
C PHE A 219 1.18 -11.85 -9.88
N ARG A 220 1.63 -11.05 -10.85
CA ARG A 220 2.84 -10.23 -10.71
C ARG A 220 2.49 -8.93 -10.02
N VAL A 221 3.32 -8.50 -9.08
CA VAL A 221 3.18 -7.24 -8.36
C VAL A 221 4.48 -6.46 -8.51
N ALA A 222 4.38 -5.18 -8.87
CA ALA A 222 5.57 -4.33 -8.97
C ALA A 222 6.23 -4.19 -7.60
N VAL A 223 7.55 -4.35 -7.56
CA VAL A 223 8.34 -4.34 -6.31
C VAL A 223 8.10 -3.06 -5.52
N ASP A 224 8.08 -1.91 -6.21
CA ASP A 224 7.92 -0.61 -5.59
C ASP A 224 6.49 -0.38 -5.04
N SER A 225 5.51 -1.19 -5.47
CA SER A 225 4.12 -1.16 -4.97
C SER A 225 3.86 -2.15 -3.83
N VAL A 226 4.76 -3.11 -3.57
CA VAL A 226 4.51 -4.24 -2.63
C VAL A 226 4.09 -3.75 -1.24
N ILE A 227 4.83 -2.81 -0.66
CA ILE A 227 4.60 -2.33 0.70
C ILE A 227 3.63 -1.15 0.76
N PRO A 228 3.84 -0.04 0.03
CA PRO A 228 3.00 1.15 0.19
C PRO A 228 1.55 0.92 -0.25
N GLU A 229 1.33 0.06 -1.25
CA GLU A 229 0.03 -0.09 -1.90
C GLU A 229 -0.53 -1.51 -1.79
N PHE A 230 0.20 -2.51 -2.24
CA PHE A 230 -0.30 -3.87 -2.34
C PHE A 230 -0.68 -4.43 -0.96
N TYR A 231 0.22 -4.30 0.03
CA TYR A 231 -0.02 -4.72 1.41
C TYR A 231 -1.36 -4.21 1.99
N PRO A 232 -1.68 -2.90 1.97
CA PRO A 232 -2.97 -2.46 2.47
C PRO A 232 -4.15 -2.91 1.61
N PHE A 233 -3.98 -3.07 0.30
CA PHE A 233 -5.06 -3.57 -0.58
C PHE A 233 -5.46 -5.01 -0.27
N VAL A 234 -4.52 -5.89 0.05
CA VAL A 234 -4.80 -7.28 0.46
C VAL A 234 -5.68 -7.34 1.72
N SER A 235 -5.64 -6.32 2.59
CA SER A 235 -6.48 -6.27 3.79
C SER A 235 -7.96 -5.90 3.53
N ILE A 236 -8.28 -5.39 2.34
CA ILE A 236 -9.61 -4.87 2.00
C ILE A 236 -10.22 -5.49 0.74
N MET A 237 -9.44 -6.20 -0.06
CA MET A 237 -9.84 -6.85 -1.32
C MET A 237 -9.36 -8.29 -1.34
N THR A 238 -10.10 -9.13 -2.05
CA THR A 238 -9.71 -10.52 -2.28
C THR A 238 -8.66 -10.62 -3.40
N PRO A 239 -7.78 -11.63 -3.41
CA PRO A 239 -6.78 -11.81 -4.47
C PRO A 239 -7.36 -11.84 -5.90
N PRO A 240 -8.53 -12.47 -6.19
CA PRO A 240 -9.17 -12.39 -7.50
C PRO A 240 -9.58 -10.96 -7.91
N GLU A 241 -10.02 -10.12 -6.98
CA GLU A 241 -10.38 -8.72 -7.27
C GLU A 241 -9.15 -7.88 -7.60
N LEU A 242 -8.02 -8.13 -6.93
CA LEU A 242 -6.75 -7.47 -7.23
C LEU A 242 -6.21 -7.94 -8.59
N TRP A 243 -6.24 -9.24 -8.85
CA TRP A 243 -5.84 -9.82 -10.14
C TRP A 243 -6.60 -9.25 -11.32
N ALA A 244 -7.90 -8.98 -11.19
CA ALA A 244 -8.70 -8.38 -12.27
C ALA A 244 -8.19 -6.99 -12.72
N SER A 245 -7.36 -6.33 -11.90
CA SER A 245 -6.70 -5.06 -12.22
C SER A 245 -5.22 -5.21 -12.62
N ALA A 246 -4.67 -6.42 -12.61
CA ALA A 246 -3.28 -6.68 -13.00
C ALA A 246 -3.17 -6.82 -14.54
N ASP A 247 -2.40 -5.93 -15.19
CA ASP A 247 -2.12 -6.03 -16.62
C ASP A 247 -0.75 -5.44 -16.98
N PRO A 248 0.28 -6.25 -17.31
CA PRO A 248 0.51 -7.64 -16.89
C PRO A 248 1.09 -7.74 -15.46
N ILE A 249 1.39 -6.58 -14.85
CA ILE A 249 1.97 -6.42 -13.53
C ILE A 249 1.01 -5.52 -12.76
N TRP A 250 0.67 -5.92 -11.55
CA TRP A 250 -0.15 -5.12 -10.66
C TRP A 250 0.68 -3.94 -10.13
N VAL A 251 0.17 -2.74 -10.38
CA VAL A 251 0.65 -1.45 -9.88
C VAL A 251 -0.61 -0.72 -9.43
N SER A 252 -0.62 -0.06 -8.28
CA SER A 252 -1.82 0.70 -7.93
C SER A 252 -1.93 1.95 -8.81
N ALA A 253 -3.17 2.29 -9.17
CA ALA A 253 -3.46 3.39 -10.09
C ALA A 253 -3.48 4.77 -9.41
N TYR A 254 -2.96 4.89 -8.19
CA TYR A 254 -3.16 6.05 -7.29
C TYR A 254 -1.92 6.89 -7.08
#